data_AF-A0A3M8CMI1-F1
#
_entry.id   AF-A0A3M8CMI1-F1
#
_cell.length_a   1.000
_cell.length_b   1.000
_cell.length_c   1.000
_cell.angle_alpha   90.00
_cell.angle_beta   90.00
_cell.angle_gamma   90.00
#
_symmetry.space_group_name_H-M   'P 1'
#
loop_
_entity.id
_entity.type
_entity.pdbx_description
1 polymer ?
#
loop_
_entity_poly.entity_id
_entity_poly.type
_entity_poly.pdbx_seq_one_letter_code
_entity_poly.pdbx_strand_id
1 'polypeptide(L)' 'MDTKSVDQMGRFRKKVIQLAIVEKKSIYETAIACGCTAEKVKRVIKKWKTLSRYEESAAPAHLNDKHT' A
#
# COMPACT_ATOMS: atom_id res chain seq x y z
N MET A 1 -9.24 1.42 -7.82
CA MET A 1 -8.31 0.85 -6.82
C MET A 1 -8.45 -0.66 -6.88
N ASP A 2 -7.57 -1.33 -7.60
CA ASP A 2 -7.63 -2.78 -7.78
C ASP A 2 -7.43 -3.50 -6.44
N THR A 3 -8.44 -4.24 -6.00
CA THR A 3 -8.44 -5.01 -4.76
C THR A 3 -7.44 -6.17 -4.76
N LYS A 4 -6.90 -6.54 -5.93
CA LYS A 4 -6.02 -7.70 -6.12
C LYS A 4 -4.62 -7.54 -5.52
N SER A 5 -4.09 -6.31 -5.46
CA SER A 5 -2.73 -6.06 -4.94
C SER A 5 -2.67 -5.99 -3.41
N VAL A 6 -3.83 -5.81 -2.77
CA VAL A 6 -3.97 -5.78 -1.31
C VAL A 6 -4.24 -7.17 -0.71
N ASP A 7 -4.71 -8.12 -1.52
CA ASP A 7 -5.07 -9.47 -1.07
C ASP A 7 -3.83 -10.35 -0.81
N GLN A 8 -2.76 -10.15 -1.58
CA GLN A 8 -1.46 -10.78 -1.31
C GLN A 8 -0.70 -10.13 -0.14
N MET A 9 -1.20 -9.02 0.42
CA MET A 9 -0.61 -8.44 1.62
C MET A 9 -1.12 -9.17 2.86
N GLY A 10 -0.22 -9.89 3.51
CA GLY A 10 -0.50 -10.53 4.80
C GLY A 10 -1.17 -9.57 5.80
N ARG A 11 -2.04 -10.12 6.66
CA ARG A 11 -2.96 -9.40 7.57
C ARG A 11 -2.29 -8.23 8.31
N PHE A 12 -1.03 -8.39 8.70
CA PHE A 12 -0.20 -7.34 9.31
C PHE A 12 0.01 -6.12 8.40
N ARG A 13 0.43 -6.32 7.14
CA ARG A 13 0.71 -5.22 6.20
C ARG A 13 -0.56 -4.43 5.88
N LYS A 14 -1.68 -5.14 5.67
CA LYS A 14 -2.98 -4.52 5.42
C LYS A 14 -3.41 -3.60 6.57
N LYS A 15 -3.28 -4.06 7.83
CA LYS A 15 -3.57 -3.25 9.02
C LYS A 15 -2.67 -2.01 9.12
N VAL A 16 -1.36 -2.15 8.86
CA VAL A 16 -0.41 -1.02 8.90
C VAL A 16 -0.76 0.04 7.85
N ILE A 17 -1.06 -0.37 6.61
CA ILE A 17 -1.42 0.56 5.54
C ILE A 17 -2.75 1.24 5.83
N GLN A 18 -3.75 0.51 6.33
CA GLN A 18 -5.03 1.08 6.72
C GLN A 18 -4.86 2.17 7.80
N LEU A 19 -4.13 1.87 8.89
CA LEU A 19 -3.92 2.83 9.97
C LEU A 19 -3.09 4.05 9.53
N ALA A 20 -1.98 3.82 8.82
CA ALA A 20 -1.03 4.90 8.50
C ALA A 20 -1.43 5.73 7.28
N ILE A 21 -2.12 5.15 6.29
CA ILE A 21 -2.46 5.82 5.03
C ILE A 21 -3.92 6.26 4.99
N VAL A 22 -4.86 5.39 5.38
CA VAL A 22 -6.29 5.68 5.33
C VAL A 22 -6.70 6.53 6.52
N GLU A 23 -6.37 6.08 7.74
CA GLU A 23 -6.68 6.81 8.98
C GLU A 23 -5.67 7.93 9.28
N LYS A 24 -4.61 8.07 8.48
CA LYS A 24 -3.53 9.07 8.63
C LYS A 24 -2.91 9.12 10.04
N LYS A 25 -2.90 8.01 10.77
CA LYS A 25 -2.28 7.93 12.10
C LYS A 25 -0.77 8.05 12.01
N SER A 26 -0.16 8.51 13.10
CA SER A 26 1.29 8.61 13.17
C SER A 26 1.95 7.22 13.14
N ILE A 27 3.21 7.19 12.70
CA ILE A 27 4.02 5.95 12.64
C ILE A 27 4.10 5.30 14.02
N TYR A 28 4.25 6.10 15.08
CA TYR A 28 4.35 5.62 16.46
C TYR A 28 3.04 5.03 16.97
N GLU A 29 1.91 5.70 16.73
CA GLU A 29 0.59 5.17 17.09
C GLU A 29 0.28 3.86 16.36
N THR A 30 0.63 3.79 15.07
CA THR A 30 0.51 2.57 14.27
C THR A 30 1.39 1.45 14.83
N ALA A 31 2.61 1.78 15.26
CA ALA A 31 3.53 0.82 15.86
C ALA A 31 2.98 0.23 17.17
N ILE A 32 2.38 1.07 18.03
CA ILE A 32 1.71 0.66 19.27
C ILE A 32 0.52 -0.25 18.96
N ALA A 33 -0.37 0.17 18.05
CA ALA A 33 -1.58 -0.59 17.69
C ALA A 33 -1.29 -1.95 17.00
N CYS A 34 -0.11 -2.08 16.39
CA CYS A 34 0.37 -3.29 15.75
C CYS A 34 1.34 -4.11 16.63
N GLY A 35 1.69 -3.65 17.83
CA GLY A 35 2.64 -4.31 18.72
C GLY A 35 4.03 -4.51 18.09
N CYS A 36 4.54 -3.49 17.40
CA CYS A 36 5.80 -3.59 16.66
C CYS A 36 6.63 -2.30 16.74
N THR A 37 7.82 -2.28 16.13
CA THR A 37 8.68 -1.08 16.12
C THR A 37 8.28 -0.10 15.02
N ALA A 38 8.50 1.20 15.27
CA ALA A 38 8.28 2.27 14.30
C ALA A 38 9.08 2.07 13.00
N GLU A 39 10.27 1.48 13.09
CA GLU A 39 11.08 1.13 11.91
C GLU A 39 10.42 0.07 11.02
N LYS A 40 9.74 -0.92 11.62
CA LYS A 40 9.01 -1.95 10.87
C LYS A 40 7.84 -1.32 10.12
N VAL A 41 7.12 -0.39 10.75
CA VAL A 41 6.05 0.41 10.12
C VAL A 41 6.59 1.24 8.95
N LYS A 42 7.70 1.96 9.14
CA LYS A 42 8.37 2.74 8.07
C LYS A 42 8.71 1.87 6.86
N ARG A 43 9.28 0.68 7.07
CA ARG A 43 9.64 -0.25 5.98
C ARG A 43 8.41 -0.74 5.21
N VAL A 44 7.33 -1.06 5.92
CA VAL A 44 6.06 -1.48 5.28
C VAL A 44 5.50 -0.35 4.42
N ILE A 45 5.43 0.87 4.95
CA ILE A 45 4.95 2.04 4.21
C ILE A 45 5.83 2.34 2.99
N LYS A 46 7.17 2.32 3.15
CA LYS A 46 8.11 2.55 2.05
C LYS A 46 7.93 1.51 0.94
N LYS A 47 7.82 0.23 1.30
CA LYS A 47 7.59 -0.86 0.34
C LYS A 47 6.23 -0.72 -0.35
N TRP A 48 5.17 -0.39 0.40
CA TRP A 48 3.86 -0.13 -0.17
C TRP A 48 3.84 1.05 -1.13
N LYS A 49 4.47 2.19 -0.77
CA LYS A 49 4.61 3.34 -1.68
C LYS A 49 5.36 2.99 -2.97
N THR A 50 6.39 2.14 -2.87
CA THR A 50 7.16 1.69 -4.04
C THR A 50 6.29 0.83 -4.97
N LEU A 51 5.55 -0.14 -4.39
CA LEU A 51 4.63 -0.99 -5.15
C LEU A 51 3.44 -0.20 -5.71
N SER A 52 2.87 0.71 -4.94
CA SER A 52 1.74 1.55 -5.35
C SER A 52 2.14 2.52 -6.46
N ARG A 53 3.35 3.09 -6.45
CA ARG A 53 3.87 3.88 -7.58
C ARG A 53 4.07 3.04 -8.82
N TYR A 54 4.49 1.79 -8.64
CA TYR A 54 4.61 0.85 -9.76
C TYR A 54 3.24 0.49 -10.34
N GLU A 55 2.21 0.30 -9.52
CA GLU A 55 0.84 0.09 -10.02
C GLU A 55 0.22 1.34 -10.64
N GLU A 56 0.50 2.54 -10.11
CA GLU A 56 0.05 3.80 -10.71
C GLU A 56 0.76 4.09 -12.03
N SER A 57 2.00 3.64 -12.19
CA SER A 57 2.77 3.73 -13.46
C SER A 57 2.59 2.53 -14.39
N ALA A 58 2.01 1.43 -13.87
CA ALA A 58 1.65 0.22 -14.61
C ALA A 58 0.13 0.08 -14.76
N ALA A 59 -0.62 1.18 -14.61
CA ALA A 59 -1.85 1.33 -15.37
C ALA A 59 -1.41 1.30 -16.84
N PRO A 60 -1.69 0.25 -17.63
CA PRO A 60 -1.40 0.32 -19.04
C PRO A 60 -2.18 1.52 -19.56
N ALA A 61 -1.48 2.41 -20.26
CA ALA A 61 -2.09 3.10 -21.37
C ALA A 61 -2.58 1.99 -22.32
N HIS A 62 -3.77 1.44 -22.07
CA HIS A 62 -4.55 0.81 -23.11
C HIS A 62 -5.07 1.95 -23.98
N LEU A 63 -4.14 2.56 -24.72
CA LEU A 63 -4.44 3.31 -25.92
C LEU A 63 -5.21 2.34 -26.82
N ASN A 64 -6.49 2.64 -26.99
CA ASN A 64 -7.31 2.12 -28.07
C ASN A 64 -6.53 2.23 -29.39
N ASP A 65 -6.47 1.15 -30.15
CA ASP A 65 -6.64 1.24 -31.60
C ASP A 65 -6.94 -0.14 -32.21
N LYS A 66 -8.16 -0.31 -32.73
CA LYS A 66 -8.35 -0.83 -34.07
C LYS A 66 -9.79 -0.58 -34.53
N HIS A 67 -9.89 0.48 -35.33
CA HIS A 67 -10.89 0.73 -36.33
C HIS A 67 -10.83 -0.39 -37.38
N THR A 68 -11.95 -1.08 -37.64
CA THR A 68 -12.50 -1.52 -38.95
C THR A 68 -13.60 -2.54 -38.69
#